data_AF-A0AAD6V346-F1
#
_entry.id   AF-A0AAD6V346-F1
#
_cell.length_a   1.000
_cell.length_b   1.000
_cell.length_c   1.000
_cell.angle_alpha   90.00
_cell.angle_beta   90.00
_cell.angle_gamma   90.00
#
_symmetry.space_group_name_H-M   'P 1'
#
loop_
_entity.id
_entity.type
_entity.pdbx_description
1 polymer ?
#
loop_
_entity_poly.entity_id
_entity_poly.type
_entity_poly.pdbx_seq_one_letter_code
_entity_poly.pdbx_strand_id
1 'polypeptide(L)'
;LPPIIDCQLYHALIDCHLTHGCDLIVDVDPVSFALLDDLNHTVLRRILGLGKHSGLPQLYSELGVYPLLVRRLELALRYLAYLLALPSTHLAHKALQDADALRSHGSSSWLGDLAYVVRNLP
;
A
#
# COMPACT_ATOMS: atom_id res chain seq x y z
N LEU A 1 -11.76 -14.95 -18.13
CA LEU A 1 -11.96 -14.10 -19.33
C LEU A 1 -10.60 -13.98 -20.02
N PRO A 2 -10.43 -13.22 -21.11
CA PRO A 2 -9.09 -12.81 -21.53
C PRO A 2 -8.39 -12.08 -20.36
N PRO A 3 -7.09 -12.32 -20.08
CA PRO A 3 -6.39 -11.75 -18.93
C PRO A 3 -6.49 -10.23 -18.81
N ILE A 4 -6.53 -9.52 -19.94
CA ILE A 4 -6.67 -8.06 -19.96
C ILE A 4 -8.01 -7.58 -19.38
N ILE A 5 -9.10 -8.32 -19.65
CA ILE A 5 -10.44 -7.99 -19.13
C ILE A 5 -10.51 -8.35 -17.64
N ASP A 6 -9.97 -9.50 -17.26
CA ASP A 6 -9.90 -9.90 -15.86
C ASP A 6 -9.06 -8.92 -15.02
N CYS A 7 -7.98 -8.38 -15.58
CA CYS A 7 -7.16 -7.34 -14.93
C CYS A 7 -7.92 -6.02 -14.78
N GLN A 8 -8.69 -5.60 -15.79
CA GLN A 8 -9.56 -4.43 -15.68
C GLN A 8 -10.60 -4.60 -14.56
N LEU A 9 -11.24 -5.77 -14.48
CA LEU A 9 -12.21 -6.08 -13.42
C LEU A 9 -11.54 -6.11 -12.04
N TYR A 10 -10.32 -6.66 -11.94
CA TYR A 10 -9.54 -6.65 -10.72
C TYR A 10 -9.30 -5.22 -10.21
N HIS A 11 -8.83 -4.31 -11.07
CA HIS A 11 -8.60 -2.92 -10.69
C HIS A 11 -9.89 -2.19 -10.29
N ALA A 12 -10.98 -2.44 -11.01
CA ALA A 12 -12.25 -1.77 -10.73
C ALA A 12 -12.94 -2.27 -9.44
N LEU A 13 -12.89 -3.58 -9.18
CA LEU A 13 -13.75 -4.22 -8.17
C LEU A 13 -13.02 -4.70 -6.93
N ILE A 14 -11.71 -4.96 -7.01
CA ILE A 14 -10.96 -5.58 -5.91
C ILE A 14 -9.88 -4.64 -5.41
N ASP A 15 -9.13 -4.03 -6.32
CA ASP A 15 -7.99 -3.18 -5.97
C ASP A 15 -8.40 -1.97 -5.13
N CYS A 16 -9.58 -1.40 -5.41
CA CYS A 16 -10.15 -0.30 -4.63
C CYS A 16 -10.34 -0.66 -3.15
N HIS A 17 -10.65 -1.92 -2.84
CA HIS A 17 -10.76 -2.43 -1.47
C HIS A 17 -9.39 -2.76 -0.88
N LEU A 18 -8.48 -3.33 -1.68
CA LEU A 18 -7.11 -3.64 -1.26
C LEU A 18 -6.26 -2.40 -1.01
N THR A 19 -6.62 -1.24 -1.54
CA THR A 19 -5.88 0.03 -1.37
C THR A 19 -6.66 1.04 -0.53
N HIS A 20 -7.86 0.68 -0.05
CA HIS A 20 -8.68 1.59 0.72
C HIS A 20 -8.00 1.99 2.04
N GLY A 21 -7.85 3.30 2.26
CA GLY A 21 -7.37 3.88 3.51
C GLY A 21 -5.92 3.56 3.86
N CYS A 22 -5.13 3.00 2.94
CA CYS A 22 -3.73 2.64 3.18
C CYS A 22 -2.79 3.85 3.33
N ASP A 23 -3.26 5.02 2.91
CA ASP A 23 -2.61 6.31 3.10
C ASP A 23 -2.61 6.74 4.57
N LEU A 24 -3.67 6.41 5.31
CA LEU A 24 -3.81 6.68 6.74
C LEU A 24 -3.42 5.49 7.61
N ILE A 25 -3.70 4.26 7.16
CA ILE A 25 -3.40 3.02 7.88
C ILE A 25 -2.22 2.35 7.18
N VAL A 26 -1.02 2.70 7.65
CA VAL A 26 0.24 2.17 7.12
C VAL A 26 0.42 0.71 7.53
N ASP A 27 0.93 -0.12 6.61
CA ASP A 27 1.09 -1.58 6.79
C ASP A 27 2.29 -1.93 7.69
N VAL A 28 2.20 -1.63 8.99
CA VAL A 28 3.26 -1.94 9.97
C VAL A 28 3.18 -3.38 10.47
N ASP A 29 1.98 -3.95 10.60
CA ASP A 29 1.79 -5.33 11.03
C ASP A 29 1.86 -6.30 9.85
N PRO A 30 2.91 -7.16 9.78
CA PRO A 30 3.06 -8.10 8.68
C PRO A 30 1.96 -9.16 8.66
N VAL A 31 1.35 -9.49 9.80
CA VAL A 31 0.30 -10.53 9.87
C VAL A 31 -0.97 -10.04 9.18
N SER A 32 -1.43 -8.83 9.52
CA SER A 32 -2.60 -8.23 8.89
C SER A 32 -2.37 -7.96 7.40
N PHE A 33 -1.17 -7.49 7.03
CA PHE A 33 -0.82 -7.26 5.64
C PHE A 33 -0.79 -8.56 4.81
N ALA A 34 -0.27 -9.65 5.36
CA ALA A 34 -0.18 -10.94 4.67
C ALA A 34 -1.56 -11.44 4.20
N LEU A 35 -2.63 -11.22 4.97
CA LEU A 35 -3.99 -11.59 4.57
C LEU A 35 -4.45 -10.85 3.30
N LEU A 36 -4.08 -9.57 3.17
CA LEU A 36 -4.40 -8.77 1.98
C LEU A 36 -3.55 -9.19 0.78
N ASP A 37 -2.26 -9.44 1.00
CA ASP A 37 -1.34 -9.82 -0.07
C ASP A 37 -1.61 -11.24 -0.58
N ASP A 38 -2.00 -12.17 0.29
CA ASP A 38 -2.43 -13.53 -0.09
C ASP A 38 -3.70 -13.51 -0.95
N LEU A 39 -4.68 -12.66 -0.59
CA LEU A 39 -5.88 -12.44 -1.41
C LEU A 39 -5.50 -11.86 -2.78
N ASN A 40 -4.63 -10.85 -2.79
CA ASN A 40 -4.12 -10.24 -4.01
C ASN A 40 -3.46 -11.28 -4.92
N HIS A 41 -2.48 -12.06 -4.42
CA HIS A 41 -1.83 -13.09 -5.23
C HIS A 41 -2.79 -14.17 -5.70
N THR A 42 -3.78 -14.54 -4.86
CA THR A 42 -4.80 -15.53 -5.25
C THR A 42 -5.59 -15.04 -6.46
N VAL A 43 -5.95 -13.75 -6.49
CA VAL A 43 -6.64 -13.16 -7.64
C VAL A 43 -5.73 -13.08 -8.85
N LEU A 44 -4.51 -12.54 -8.72
CA LEU A 44 -3.57 -12.41 -9.84
C LEU A 44 -3.23 -13.78 -10.47
N ARG A 45 -3.08 -14.83 -9.65
CA ARG A 45 -2.92 -16.22 -10.13
C ARG A 45 -4.12 -16.70 -10.93
N ARG A 46 -5.34 -16.38 -10.50
CA ARG A 46 -6.57 -16.73 -11.24
C ARG A 46 -6.64 -16.03 -12.59
N ILE A 47 -6.22 -14.77 -12.67
CA ILE A 47 -6.18 -14.01 -13.94
C ILE A 47 -5.25 -14.69 -14.96
N LEU A 48 -4.08 -15.16 -14.51
CA LEU A 48 -3.09 -15.82 -15.38
C LEU A 48 -3.30 -17.34 -15.53
N GLY A 49 -4.26 -17.93 -14.83
CA GLY A 49 -4.46 -19.39 -14.81
C GLY A 49 -3.32 -20.18 -14.16
N LEU A 50 -2.58 -19.55 -13.22
CA LEU A 50 -1.42 -20.16 -12.56
C LEU A 50 -1.79 -20.87 -11.25
N GLY A 51 -1.03 -21.93 -10.94
CA GLY A 51 -1.17 -22.67 -9.68
C GLY A 51 -0.52 -21.95 -8.48
N LYS A 52 -0.80 -22.44 -7.27
CA LYS A 52 -0.28 -21.88 -6.00
C LYS A 52 1.25 -21.85 -5.87
N HIS A 53 1.95 -22.70 -6.62
CA HIS A 53 3.42 -22.81 -6.62
C HIS A 53 4.09 -21.93 -7.68
N SER A 54 3.34 -21.10 -8.39
CA SER A 54 3.90 -20.10 -9.30
C SER A 54 4.69 -19.04 -8.54
N GLY A 55 5.81 -18.61 -9.14
CA GLY A 55 6.60 -17.51 -8.61
C GLY A 55 5.82 -16.19 -8.64
N LEU A 56 6.04 -15.36 -7.63
CA LEU A 56 5.42 -14.03 -7.52
C LEU A 56 5.90 -13.04 -8.59
N PRO A 57 7.20 -12.98 -8.98
CA PRO A 57 7.66 -12.02 -9.98
C PRO A 57 6.90 -12.10 -11.30
N GLN A 58 6.53 -13.30 -11.73
CA GLN A 58 5.76 -13.55 -12.95
C GLN A 58 4.35 -12.96 -12.88
N LEU A 59 3.73 -12.95 -11.70
CA LEU A 59 2.40 -12.34 -11.52
C LEU A 59 2.44 -10.84 -11.84
N TYR A 60 3.54 -10.18 -11.46
CA TYR A 60 3.73 -8.74 -11.64
C TYR A 60 4.18 -8.40 -13.05
N SER A 61 5.16 -9.12 -13.60
CA SER A 61 5.71 -8.84 -14.93
C SER A 61 4.71 -9.06 -16.06
N GLU A 62 3.89 -10.12 -15.97
CA GLU A 62 2.94 -10.48 -17.03
C GLU A 62 1.66 -9.63 -16.99
N LEU A 63 1.26 -9.12 -15.81
CA LEU A 63 0.06 -8.29 -15.66
C LEU A 63 0.35 -6.79 -15.63
N GLY A 64 1.61 -6.39 -15.49
CA GLY A 64 1.99 -4.97 -15.31
C GLY A 64 1.48 -4.39 -13.99
N VAL A 65 1.33 -5.22 -12.95
CA VAL A 65 0.82 -4.82 -11.64
C VAL A 65 1.97 -4.80 -10.64
N TYR A 66 2.13 -3.71 -9.89
CA TYR A 66 3.12 -3.63 -8.82
C TYR A 66 2.68 -4.44 -7.57
N PRO A 67 3.64 -4.93 -6.76
CA PRO A 67 3.34 -5.57 -5.47
C PRO A 67 2.42 -4.70 -4.61
N LEU A 68 1.52 -5.32 -3.84
CA LEU A 68 0.50 -4.59 -3.08
C LEU A 68 1.12 -3.60 -2.09
N LEU A 69 2.19 -4.01 -1.39
CA LEU A 69 2.91 -3.15 -0.45
C LEU A 69 3.41 -1.86 -1.12
N VAL A 70 3.97 -1.99 -2.34
CA VAL A 70 4.51 -0.85 -3.09
C VAL A 70 3.41 0.14 -3.44
N ARG A 71 2.27 -0.35 -3.93
CA ARG A 71 1.12 0.50 -4.30
C ARG A 71 0.51 1.20 -3.09
N ARG A 72 0.33 0.47 -1.98
CA ARG A 72 -0.19 1.03 -0.72
C ARG A 72 0.75 2.07 -0.14
N LEU A 73 2.06 1.81 -0.17
CA LEU A 73 3.08 2.76 0.28
C LEU A 73 3.15 4.00 -0.63
N GLU A 74 3.03 3.84 -1.95
CA GLU A 74 3.00 4.99 -2.87
C GLU A 74 1.86 5.95 -2.51
N LEU A 75 0.67 5.43 -2.20
CA LEU A 75 -0.48 6.24 -1.78
C LEU A 75 -0.20 6.98 -0.46
N ALA A 76 0.41 6.33 0.53
CA ALA A 76 0.81 6.96 1.78
C ALA A 76 1.86 8.07 1.57
N LEU A 77 2.85 7.85 0.69
CA LEU A 77 3.87 8.85 0.35
C LEU A 77 3.27 10.03 -0.43
N ARG A 78 2.30 9.80 -1.31
CA ARG A 78 1.55 10.86 -2.00
C ARG A 78 0.73 11.69 -1.02
N TYR A 79 0.12 11.05 -0.02
CA TYR A 79 -0.57 11.74 1.05
C TYR A 79 0.39 12.58 1.91
N LEU A 80 1.58 12.05 2.27
CA LEU A 80 2.62 12.83 2.93
C LEU A 80 3.01 14.07 2.10
N ALA A 81 3.24 13.91 0.80
CA ALA A 81 3.57 15.03 -0.09
C ALA A 81 2.45 16.09 -0.11
N TYR A 82 1.18 15.67 -0.12
CA TYR A 82 0.05 16.56 0.04
C TYR A 82 0.09 17.32 1.38
N LEU A 83 0.31 16.63 2.50
CA LEU A 83 0.40 17.26 3.82
C LEU A 83 1.52 18.30 3.92
N LEU A 84 2.67 18.00 3.30
CA LEU A 84 3.83 18.91 3.24
C LEU A 84 3.55 20.16 2.39
N ALA A 85 2.69 20.06 1.38
CA ALA A 85 2.31 21.18 0.51
C ALA A 85 1.25 22.10 1.12
N LEU A 86 0.55 21.67 2.19
CA LEU A 86 -0.47 22.48 2.85
C LEU A 86 0.13 23.65 3.64
N PRO A 87 -0.60 24.76 3.79
CA PRO A 87 -0.19 25.86 4.66
C PRO A 87 0.01 25.41 6.11
N SER A 88 0.95 26.02 6.83
CA SER A 88 1.22 25.71 8.24
C SER A 88 0.04 25.96 9.18
N THR A 89 -0.93 26.76 8.76
CA THR A 89 -2.18 27.00 9.50
C THR A 89 -3.19 25.87 9.35
N HIS A 90 -3.07 25.03 8.31
CA HIS A 90 -4.01 23.95 8.01
C HIS A 90 -3.89 22.82 9.04
N LEU A 91 -5.03 22.31 9.52
CA LEU A 91 -5.07 21.30 10.60
C LEU A 91 -4.29 20.03 10.25
N ALA A 92 -4.41 19.54 9.02
CA ALA A 92 -3.67 18.35 8.57
C ALA A 92 -2.14 18.58 8.56
N HIS A 93 -1.67 19.79 8.25
CA HIS A 93 -0.24 20.11 8.34
C HIS A 93 0.22 20.16 9.80
N LYS A 94 -0.58 20.74 10.70
CA LYS A 94 -0.30 20.73 12.14
C LYS A 94 -0.27 19.30 12.69
N ALA A 95 -1.19 18.44 12.28
CA ALA A 95 -1.20 17.04 12.67
C ALA A 95 0.07 16.30 12.19
N LEU A 96 0.60 16.63 11.01
CA LEU A 96 1.90 16.12 10.55
C LEU A 96 3.05 16.60 11.45
N GLN A 97 3.05 17.87 11.85
CA GLN A 97 4.05 18.42 12.78
C GLN A 97 3.99 17.73 14.14
N ASP A 98 2.79 17.49 14.67
CA ASP A 98 2.58 16.75 15.92
C ASP A 98 3.05 15.29 15.79
N ALA A 99 2.76 14.64 14.66
CA ALA A 99 3.25 13.29 14.38
C ALA A 99 4.78 13.23 14.31
N ASP A 100 5.44 14.23 13.72
CA ASP A 100 6.90 14.32 13.70
C ASP A 100 7.49 14.56 15.09
N ALA A 101 6.86 15.42 15.90
CA ALA A 101 7.25 15.63 17.28
C ALA A 101 7.16 14.32 18.09
N LEU A 102 6.04 13.59 17.99
CA LEU A 102 5.89 12.27 18.62
C LEU A 102 6.98 11.29 18.20
N ARG A 103 7.24 11.20 16.89
CA ARG A 103 8.33 10.37 16.34
C ARG A 103 9.69 10.74 16.92
N SER A 104 10.00 12.04 17.02
CA SER A 104 11.27 12.53 17.57
C SER A 104 11.45 12.20 19.05
N HIS A 105 10.35 12.08 19.80
CA HIS A 105 10.32 11.67 21.20
C HIS A 105 10.19 10.16 21.40
N GLY A 106 10.29 9.36 20.33
CA GLY A 106 10.21 7.89 20.38
C GLY A 106 8.80 7.35 20.66
N SER A 107 7.77 8.17 20.46
CA SER A 107 6.37 7.76 20.61
C SER A 107 5.77 7.31 19.27
N SER A 108 4.79 6.41 19.33
CA SER A 108 4.06 5.92 18.15
C SER A 108 3.38 7.07 17.42
N SER A 109 3.52 7.10 16.09
CA SER A 109 2.96 8.14 15.23
C SER A 109 2.88 7.63 13.80
N TRP A 110 1.93 8.16 13.03
CA TRP A 110 1.77 7.81 11.62
C TRP A 110 3.06 8.04 10.79
N LEU A 111 3.79 9.13 11.05
CA LEU A 111 5.06 9.40 10.36
C LEU A 111 6.18 8.44 10.79
N GLY A 112 6.17 7.98 12.04
CA GLY A 112 7.07 6.94 12.54
C GLY A 112 6.80 5.59 11.85
N ASP A 113 5.53 5.21 11.75
CA ASP A 113 5.07 3.99 11.06
C ASP A 113 5.46 4.00 9.59
N LEU A 114 5.23 5.11 8.89
CA LEU A 114 5.64 5.29 7.50
C LEU A 114 7.16 5.17 7.33
N ALA A 115 7.95 5.81 8.20
CA ALA A 115 9.40 5.72 8.18
C ALA A 115 9.89 4.28 8.46
N TYR A 116 9.22 3.55 9.34
CA TYR A 116 9.51 2.14 9.60
C TYR A 116 9.28 1.29 8.36
N VAL A 117 8.11 1.39 7.72
CA VAL A 117 7.81 0.58 6.53
C VAL A 117 8.76 0.88 5.37
N VAL A 118 9.05 2.16 5.10
CA VAL A 118 10.01 2.55 4.04
C VAL A 118 11.40 1.94 4.28
N ARG A 119 11.87 1.91 5.52
CA ARG A 119 13.19 1.34 5.87
C ARG A 119 13.24 -0.18 5.75
N ASN A 120 12.09 -0.85 5.83
CA ASN A 120 11.97 -2.31 5.80
C ASN A 120 11.38 -2.81 4.47
N LEU A 121 11.43 -2.00 3.40
CA LEU A 121 11.09 -2.48 2.08
C LEU A 121 12.06 -3.62 1.67
N PRO A 122 11.53 -4.69 1.03
CA PRO A 122 12.34 -5.82 0.56
C PRO A 122 13.30 -5.45 -0.58
#